data_AF-A0A7C0WLT5-F1
#
_entry.id   AF-A0A7C0WLT5-F1
#
_cell.length_a   1.000
_cell.length_b   1.000
_cell.length_c   1.000
_cell.angle_alpha   90.00
_cell.angle_beta   90.00
_cell.angle_gamma   90.00
#
_symmetry.space_group_name_H-M   'P 1'
#
loop_
_entity.id
_entity.type
_entity.pdbx_description
1 polymer ?
#
loop_
_entity_poly.entity_id
_entity_poly.type
_entity_poly.pdbx_seq_one_letter_code
_entity_poly.pdbx_strand_id
1 'polypeptide(L)'
;MCGVHIQDNCRFTFLMWLFLSSLAGISSFYLFKYFPFAISLLLIAIIVFSLIRKRFILIALILISFFYAYSRDHPIAEPFRCDDALIKGYVVDMPAGTAIGFSAPVRIIDIDNCAVDIRGRQIKMFSSGSLEAGAEGVFLVDIKGRRRFFNPSSFRHDVQISASLKEVYSLKVKKDIMWYVQRSRAALISFFRKEFSQDVAGFLGAIVTGDRSGVSADMRKSFASSGLAHLLAVSGVH
;
A
#
# COMPACT_ATOMS: atom_id res chain seq x y z
N MET A 1 -50.93 -27.42 -2.24
CA MET A 1 -50.20 -27.62 -3.51
C MET A 1 -50.11 -26.26 -4.20
N CYS A 2 -48.99 -25.55 -4.03
CA CYS A 2 -48.76 -24.27 -4.71
C CYS A 2 -48.04 -24.54 -6.04
N GLY A 3 -48.57 -24.00 -7.13
CA GLY A 3 -48.14 -24.27 -8.50
C GLY A 3 -46.73 -23.76 -8.83
N VAL A 4 -46.10 -24.50 -9.75
CA VAL A 4 -44.69 -24.44 -10.17
C VAL A 4 -44.21 -23.03 -10.57
N HIS A 5 -45.07 -22.17 -11.11
CA HIS A 5 -44.69 -20.80 -11.52
C HIS A 5 -44.48 -19.81 -10.35
N ILE A 6 -45.03 -20.07 -9.16
CA ILE A 6 -44.86 -19.20 -7.97
C ILE A 6 -43.56 -19.53 -7.22
N GLN A 7 -43.04 -20.74 -7.43
CA GLN A 7 -41.91 -21.30 -6.70
C GLN A 7 -40.58 -20.62 -7.08
N ASP A 8 -40.43 -20.23 -8.35
CA ASP A 8 -39.25 -19.49 -8.84
C ASP A 8 -39.22 -18.05 -8.33
N ASN A 9 -40.38 -17.37 -8.31
CA ASN A 9 -40.50 -16.03 -7.74
C ASN A 9 -40.23 -16.00 -6.23
N CYS A 10 -40.68 -17.04 -5.52
CA CYS A 10 -40.45 -17.17 -4.07
C CYS A 10 -38.96 -17.43 -3.75
N ARG A 11 -38.28 -18.25 -4.57
CA ARG A 11 -36.84 -18.50 -4.46
C ARG A 11 -36.01 -17.27 -4.77
N PHE A 12 -36.34 -16.53 -5.84
CA PHE A 12 -35.63 -15.29 -6.20
C PHE A 12 -35.78 -14.22 -5.11
N THR A 13 -37.00 -14.06 -4.59
CA THR A 13 -37.29 -13.11 -3.51
C THR A 13 -36.51 -13.47 -2.25
N PHE A 14 -36.48 -14.75 -1.87
CA PHE A 14 -35.71 -15.22 -0.71
C PHE A 14 -34.21 -14.99 -0.86
N LEU A 15 -33.64 -15.29 -2.02
CA LEU A 15 -32.23 -15.06 -2.32
C LEU A 15 -31.87 -13.57 -2.20
N MET A 16 -32.73 -12.68 -2.72
CA MET A 16 -32.56 -11.24 -2.62
C MET A 16 -32.53 -10.77 -1.15
N TRP A 17 -33.38 -11.31 -0.28
CA TRP A 17 -33.36 -11.00 1.15
C TRP A 17 -32.07 -11.44 1.85
N LEU A 18 -31.47 -12.56 1.44
CA LEU A 18 -30.16 -13.01 1.95
C LEU A 18 -29.06 -12.00 1.57
N PHE A 19 -29.00 -11.57 0.30
CA PHE A 19 -28.03 -10.58 -0.16
C PHE A 19 -28.19 -9.25 0.57
N LEU A 20 -29.41 -8.72 0.67
CA LEU A 20 -29.69 -7.47 1.38
C LEU A 20 -29.30 -7.54 2.86
N SER A 21 -29.53 -8.69 3.51
CA SER A 21 -29.13 -8.94 4.89
C SER A 21 -27.60 -8.92 5.06
N SER A 22 -26.83 -9.53 4.14
CA SER A 22 -25.36 -9.46 4.19
C SER A 22 -24.83 -8.04 3.99
N LEU A 23 -25.38 -7.33 3.00
CA LEU A 23 -24.99 -5.97 2.66
C LEU A 23 -25.32 -5.02 3.81
N ALA A 24 -26.46 -5.21 4.47
CA ALA A 24 -26.85 -4.43 5.65
C ALA A 24 -25.88 -4.65 6.81
N GLY A 25 -25.43 -5.89 7.07
CA GLY A 25 -24.44 -6.17 8.12
C GLY A 25 -23.09 -5.49 7.87
N ILE A 26 -22.56 -5.58 6.65
CA ILE A 26 -21.29 -4.93 6.27
C ILE A 26 -21.41 -3.40 6.32
N SER A 27 -22.48 -2.85 5.73
CA SER A 27 -22.72 -1.41 5.71
C SER A 27 -22.88 -0.84 7.12
N SER A 28 -23.59 -1.56 7.99
CA SER A 28 -23.79 -1.14 9.38
C SER A 28 -22.46 -1.04 10.12
N PHE A 29 -21.53 -1.99 9.92
CA PHE A 29 -20.20 -1.92 10.54
C PHE A 29 -19.44 -0.64 10.17
N TYR A 30 -19.37 -0.31 8.88
CA TYR A 30 -18.66 0.90 8.44
C TYR A 30 -19.37 2.20 8.85
N LEU A 31 -20.70 2.23 8.81
CA LEU A 31 -21.48 3.40 9.22
C LEU A 31 -21.49 3.61 10.73
N PHE A 32 -21.33 2.55 11.52
CA PHE A 32 -21.26 2.63 12.99
C PHE A 32 -20.12 3.53 13.47
N LYS A 33 -19.02 3.62 12.70
CA LYS A 33 -17.89 4.52 12.99
C LYS A 33 -18.29 6.00 12.98
N TYR A 34 -19.31 6.37 12.20
CA TYR A 34 -19.74 7.75 12.02
C TYR A 34 -21.03 8.07 12.79
N PHE A 35 -21.97 7.11 12.84
CA PHE A 35 -23.32 7.30 13.41
C PHE A 35 -23.72 6.15 14.34
N PRO A 36 -23.03 5.94 15.47
CA PRO A 36 -23.21 4.75 16.31
C PRO A 36 -24.64 4.62 16.85
N PHE A 37 -25.26 5.72 17.30
CA PHE A 37 -26.61 5.70 17.86
C PHE A 37 -27.70 5.42 16.81
N ALA A 38 -27.60 6.06 15.64
CA ALA A 38 -28.58 5.87 14.56
C ALA A 38 -28.53 4.44 14.00
N ILE A 39 -27.33 3.91 13.78
CA ILE A 39 -27.15 2.54 13.29
C ILE A 39 -27.57 1.51 14.34
N SER A 40 -27.31 1.74 15.63
CA SER A 40 -27.80 0.87 16.70
C SER A 40 -29.32 0.77 16.71
N LEU A 41 -30.02 1.91 16.61
CA LEU A 41 -31.48 1.94 16.61
C LEU A 41 -32.06 1.23 15.37
N LEU A 42 -31.46 1.48 14.20
CA LEU A 42 -31.84 0.83 12.94
C LEU A 42 -31.64 -0.69 13.00
N LEU A 43 -30.51 -1.17 13.52
CA LEU A 43 -30.25 -2.61 13.69
C LEU A 43 -31.25 -3.25 14.66
N ILE A 44 -31.54 -2.60 15.79
CA ILE A 44 -32.55 -3.09 16.74
C ILE A 44 -33.93 -3.20 16.06
N ALA A 45 -34.34 -2.17 15.30
CA ALA A 45 -35.61 -2.20 14.57
C ALA A 45 -35.67 -3.35 13.54
N ILE A 46 -34.59 -3.58 12.78
CA ILE A 46 -34.50 -4.69 11.81
C ILE A 46 -34.55 -6.05 12.51
N ILE A 47 -33.85 -6.21 13.64
CA ILE A 47 -33.85 -7.44 14.43
C ILE A 47 -35.25 -7.72 15.00
N VAL A 48 -35.89 -6.73 15.62
CA VAL A 48 -37.25 -6.86 16.18
C VAL A 48 -38.26 -7.22 15.07
N PHE A 49 -38.21 -6.52 13.94
CA PHE A 49 -39.07 -6.83 12.79
C PHE A 49 -38.85 -8.26 12.26
N SER A 50 -37.59 -8.70 12.19
CA SER A 50 -37.23 -10.04 11.74
C SER A 50 -37.64 -11.14 12.72
N LEU A 51 -37.61 -10.87 14.03
CA LEU A 51 -38.11 -11.76 15.08
C LEU A 51 -39.62 -11.94 14.99
N ILE A 52 -40.38 -10.84 14.82
CA ILE A 52 -41.84 -10.88 14.65
C ILE A 52 -42.22 -11.73 13.42
N ARG A 53 -41.43 -11.64 12.35
CA ARG A 53 -41.63 -12.42 11.11
C ARG A 53 -40.98 -13.82 11.16
N LYS A 54 -40.40 -14.24 12.29
CA LYS A 54 -39.68 -15.52 12.48
C LYS A 54 -38.59 -15.80 11.45
N ARG A 55 -37.91 -14.75 10.96
CA ARG A 55 -36.84 -14.83 9.94
C ARG A 55 -35.45 -14.91 10.58
N PHE A 56 -35.21 -15.91 11.41
CA PHE A 56 -33.97 -16.06 12.18
C PHE A 56 -32.70 -16.14 11.32
N ILE A 57 -32.80 -16.74 10.13
CA ILE A 57 -31.69 -16.88 9.19
C ILE A 57 -31.14 -15.50 8.77
N LEU A 58 -32.01 -14.49 8.58
CA LEU A 58 -31.58 -13.13 8.20
C LEU A 58 -30.84 -12.41 9.34
N ILE A 59 -31.23 -12.69 10.59
CA ILE A 59 -30.56 -12.13 11.76
C ILE A 59 -29.15 -12.69 11.88
N ALA A 60 -29.02 -14.02 11.78
CA ALA A 60 -27.72 -14.69 11.82
C ALA A 60 -26.78 -14.16 10.74
N LEU A 61 -27.31 -13.92 9.54
CA LEU A 61 -26.52 -13.47 8.40
C LEU A 61 -26.08 -12.00 8.53
N ILE A 62 -26.90 -11.11 9.12
CA ILE A 62 -26.47 -9.74 9.50
C ILE A 62 -25.32 -9.80 10.50
N LEU A 63 -25.46 -10.61 11.56
CA LEU A 63 -24.45 -10.72 12.63
C LEU A 63 -23.13 -11.30 12.11
N ILE A 64 -23.19 -12.38 11.32
CA ILE A 64 -22.01 -12.98 10.68
C ILE A 64 -21.32 -11.95 9.77
N SER A 65 -22.09 -11.21 8.97
CA SER A 65 -21.54 -10.21 8.05
C SER A 65 -20.92 -9.02 8.77
N PHE A 66 -21.51 -8.59 9.90
CA PHE A 66 -20.94 -7.56 10.77
C PHE A 66 -19.64 -8.04 11.42
N PHE A 67 -19.61 -9.26 11.96
CA PHE A 67 -18.41 -9.84 12.57
C PHE A 67 -17.31 -10.11 11.54
N TYR A 68 -17.68 -10.51 10.33
CA TYR A 68 -16.77 -10.64 9.20
C TYR A 68 -16.13 -9.30 8.84
N ALA A 69 -16.93 -8.21 8.78
CA ALA A 69 -16.42 -6.88 8.53
C ALA A 69 -15.50 -6.40 9.68
N TYR A 70 -15.87 -6.64 10.94
CA TYR A 70 -15.04 -6.35 12.11
C TYR A 70 -13.69 -7.09 12.08
N SER A 71 -13.69 -8.40 11.81
CA SER A 71 -12.48 -9.22 11.76
C SER A 71 -11.54 -8.82 10.63
N ARG A 72 -12.08 -8.19 9.58
CA ARG A 72 -11.33 -7.73 8.42
C ARG A 72 -10.93 -6.26 8.50
N ASP A 73 -11.48 -5.52 9.45
CA ASP A 73 -11.11 -4.13 9.69
C ASP A 73 -9.75 -4.09 10.37
N HIS A 74 -8.73 -3.73 9.60
CA HIS A 74 -7.42 -3.47 10.16
C HIS A 74 -7.45 -2.09 10.84
N PRO A 75 -7.01 -1.97 12.10
CA PRO A 75 -6.96 -0.68 12.77
C PRO A 75 -6.10 0.27 11.94
N ILE A 76 -6.62 1.48 11.70
CA ILE A 76 -5.90 2.54 11.01
C ILE A 76 -4.67 2.84 11.87
N ALA A 77 -3.49 2.44 11.41
CA ALA A 77 -2.28 2.66 12.18
C ALA A 77 -2.08 4.17 12.40
N GLU A 78 -1.87 4.54 13.65
CA GLU A 78 -1.75 5.94 14.04
C GLU A 78 -0.47 6.54 13.47
N PRO A 79 -0.46 7.84 13.15
CA PRO A 79 0.78 8.52 12.82
C PRO A 79 1.73 8.41 14.01
N PHE A 80 2.98 8.04 13.74
CA PHE A 80 4.00 7.93 14.77
C PHE A 80 5.28 8.62 14.30
N ARG A 81 6.11 9.00 15.27
CA ARG A 81 7.43 9.58 15.03
C ARG A 81 8.41 8.96 16.00
N CYS A 82 9.53 8.51 15.48
CA CYS A 82 10.68 8.07 16.26
C CYS A 82 11.85 8.95 15.85
N ASP A 83 12.36 9.74 16.79
CA ASP A 83 13.56 10.54 16.60
C ASP A 83 14.76 9.73 17.10
N ASP A 84 15.89 9.80 16.38
CA ASP A 84 17.12 9.07 16.72
C ASP A 84 16.93 7.54 16.87
N ALA A 85 16.12 6.95 15.98
CA ALA A 85 15.96 5.51 15.91
C ALA A 85 17.20 4.87 15.26
N LEU A 86 17.71 3.80 15.87
CA LEU A 86 18.80 3.02 15.30
C LEU A 86 18.19 1.86 14.52
N ILE A 87 18.37 1.84 13.19
CA ILE A 87 17.87 0.76 12.36
C ILE A 87 19.03 -0.05 11.80
N LYS A 88 18.91 -1.38 11.85
CA LYS A 88 19.75 -2.30 11.11
C LYS A 88 18.98 -2.77 9.89
N GLY A 89 19.57 -2.66 8.71
CA GLY A 89 18.88 -3.04 7.48
C GLY A 89 19.79 -3.06 6.27
N TYR A 90 19.21 -3.40 5.12
CA TYR A 90 19.93 -3.40 3.86
C TYR A 90 19.17 -2.65 2.77
N VAL A 91 19.93 -2.02 1.88
CA VAL A 91 19.42 -1.26 0.74
C VAL A 91 18.95 -2.24 -0.34
N VAL A 92 17.68 -2.19 -0.71
CA VAL A 92 17.06 -3.18 -1.61
C VAL A 92 17.35 -2.86 -3.08
N ASP A 93 17.27 -1.59 -3.45
CA ASP A 93 17.39 -1.13 -4.84
C ASP A 93 18.16 0.19 -4.89
N MET A 94 18.47 0.66 -6.10
CA MET A 94 19.22 1.89 -6.29
C MET A 94 18.52 3.10 -5.67
N PRO A 95 19.27 3.98 -5.00
CA PRO A 95 18.73 5.26 -4.57
C PRO A 95 18.33 6.10 -5.78
N ALA A 96 17.08 6.57 -5.78
CA ALA A 96 16.61 7.55 -6.74
C ALA A 96 17.11 8.94 -6.32
N GLY A 97 17.73 9.68 -7.26
CA GLY A 97 18.07 11.07 -7.06
C GLY A 97 16.83 11.94 -6.85
N THR A 98 16.90 12.87 -5.91
CA THR A 98 15.87 13.87 -5.59
C THR A 98 16.52 15.26 -5.56
N ALA A 99 15.72 16.32 -5.51
CA ALA A 99 16.23 17.70 -5.52
C ALA A 99 17.23 18.03 -4.38
N ILE A 100 17.17 17.30 -3.26
CA ILE A 100 17.92 17.58 -2.03
C ILE A 100 18.81 16.42 -1.57
N GLY A 101 18.95 15.36 -2.38
CA GLY A 101 19.70 14.16 -2.01
C GLY A 101 19.18 12.92 -2.71
N PHE A 102 19.23 11.78 -2.04
CA PHE A 102 18.84 10.48 -2.58
C PHE A 102 17.74 9.83 -1.74
N SER A 103 16.95 8.98 -2.39
CA SER A 103 15.96 8.16 -1.70
C SER A 103 16.08 6.71 -2.07
N ALA A 104 16.39 5.87 -1.08
CA ALA A 104 16.61 4.45 -1.25
C ALA A 104 15.55 3.63 -0.50
N PRO A 105 15.06 2.52 -1.08
CA PRO A 105 14.27 1.55 -0.34
C PRO A 105 15.19 0.72 0.57
N VAL A 106 14.90 0.72 1.87
CA VAL A 106 15.66 -0.04 2.88
C VAL A 106 14.74 -1.03 3.55
N ARG A 107 15.18 -2.29 3.65
CA ARG A 107 14.47 -3.32 4.42
C ARG A 107 15.04 -3.39 5.83
N ILE A 108 14.17 -3.27 6.81
CA ILE A 108 14.53 -3.25 8.23
C ILE A 108 14.68 -4.70 8.71
N ILE A 109 15.86 -5.03 9.23
CA ILE A 109 16.13 -6.29 9.93
C ILE A 109 15.82 -6.11 11.41
N ASP A 110 16.31 -5.02 11.99
CA ASP A 110 16.15 -4.73 13.41
C ASP A 110 15.97 -3.23 13.66
N ILE A 111 15.33 -2.88 14.78
CA ILE A 111 15.07 -1.51 15.17
C ILE A 111 15.18 -1.34 16.69
N ASP A 112 15.98 -0.36 17.08
CA ASP A 112 16.09 0.11 18.45
C ASP A 112 15.61 1.57 18.57
N ASN A 113 15.23 1.95 19.78
CA ASN A 113 14.79 3.32 20.12
C ASN A 113 13.56 3.80 19.34
N CYS A 114 12.58 2.91 19.12
CA CYS A 114 11.28 3.24 18.55
C CYS A 114 10.19 2.38 19.21
N ALA A 115 9.09 3.01 19.63
CA ALA A 115 7.98 2.31 20.29
C ALA A 115 7.18 1.40 19.34
N VAL A 116 7.31 1.61 18.03
CA VAL A 116 6.58 0.88 16.99
C VAL A 116 7.51 -0.12 16.33
N ASP A 117 7.14 -1.40 16.37
CA ASP A 117 7.86 -2.45 15.66
C ASP A 117 7.53 -2.40 14.16
N ILE A 118 8.57 -2.15 13.36
CA ILE A 118 8.50 -2.10 11.89
C ILE A 118 9.48 -3.07 11.24
N ARG A 119 9.95 -4.09 11.98
CA ARG A 119 10.84 -5.13 11.46
C ARG A 119 10.23 -5.86 10.27
N GLY A 120 11.09 -6.24 9.33
CA GLY A 120 10.71 -6.88 8.07
C GLY A 120 10.07 -5.95 7.04
N ARG A 121 9.67 -4.72 7.42
CA ARG A 121 9.10 -3.76 6.47
C ARG A 121 10.17 -3.12 5.60
N GLN A 122 9.78 -2.81 4.37
CA GLN A 122 10.57 -2.00 3.45
C GLN A 122 10.07 -0.55 3.55
N ILE A 123 10.98 0.36 3.89
CA ILE A 123 10.68 1.78 4.06
C ILE A 123 11.48 2.62 3.07
N LYS A 124 10.97 3.82 2.78
CA LYS A 124 11.68 4.79 1.94
C LYS A 124 12.59 5.63 2.84
N MET A 125 13.90 5.50 2.68
CA MET A 125 14.90 6.28 3.42
C MET A 125 15.43 7.41 2.55
N PHE A 126 15.56 8.61 3.12
CA PHE A 126 16.15 9.79 2.49
C PHE A 126 17.54 10.02 3.06
N SER A 127 18.52 10.26 2.20
CA SER A 127 19.91 10.50 2.58
C SER A 127 20.50 11.63 1.74
N SER A 128 21.44 12.38 2.30
CA SER A 128 22.19 13.40 1.55
C SER A 128 23.13 12.77 0.52
N GLY A 129 23.79 11.66 0.88
CA GLY A 129 24.64 10.86 0.00
C GLY A 129 23.92 9.69 -0.66
N SER A 130 24.47 9.20 -1.76
CA SER A 130 23.98 7.98 -2.42
C SER A 130 24.41 6.75 -1.62
N LEU A 131 23.47 5.88 -1.29
CA LEU A 131 23.72 4.61 -0.61
C LEU A 131 23.88 3.48 -1.64
N GLU A 132 24.86 2.61 -1.45
CA GLU A 132 25.03 1.49 -2.38
C GLU A 132 23.91 0.46 -2.23
N ALA A 133 23.34 0.02 -3.37
CA ALA A 133 22.37 -1.07 -3.39
C ALA A 133 23.02 -2.36 -2.88
N GLY A 134 22.31 -3.11 -2.04
CA GLY A 134 22.83 -4.31 -1.38
C GLY A 134 23.75 -4.05 -0.18
N ALA A 135 24.00 -2.79 0.17
CA ALA A 135 24.73 -2.47 1.39
C ALA A 135 23.87 -2.79 2.62
N GLU A 136 24.40 -3.57 3.55
CA GLU A 136 23.86 -3.78 4.88
C GLU A 136 24.53 -2.80 5.84
N GLY A 137 23.76 -2.15 6.70
CA GLY A 137 24.31 -1.17 7.61
C GLY A 137 23.46 -0.92 8.85
N VAL A 138 24.06 -0.17 9.76
CA VAL A 138 23.39 0.39 10.94
C VAL A 138 23.29 1.89 10.73
N PHE A 139 22.06 2.39 10.73
CA PHE A 139 21.72 3.76 10.38
C PHE A 139 21.03 4.44 11.55
N LEU A 140 21.48 5.65 11.89
CA LEU A 140 20.75 6.55 12.77
C LEU A 140 19.76 7.35 11.94
N VAL A 141 18.46 7.23 12.22
CA VAL A 141 17.41 7.79 11.38
C VAL A 141 16.29 8.45 12.20
N ASP A 142 15.65 9.46 11.61
CA ASP A 142 14.36 9.94 12.07
C ASP A 142 13.25 9.27 11.25
N ILE A 143 12.36 8.54 11.91
CA ILE A 143 11.26 7.80 11.29
C ILE A 143 9.96 8.54 11.47
N LYS A 144 9.21 8.71 10.37
CA LYS A 144 7.88 9.32 10.35
C LYS A 144 6.91 8.38 9.67
N GLY A 145 5.92 7.90 10.43
CA GLY A 145 4.75 7.20 9.92
C GLY A 145 3.62 8.20 9.71
N ARG A 146 3.19 8.39 8.45
CA ARG A 146 2.05 9.25 8.11
C ARG A 146 0.86 8.43 7.64
N ARG A 147 -0.33 8.89 7.99
CA ARG A 147 -1.56 8.40 7.36
C ARG A 147 -1.48 8.72 5.87
N ARG A 148 -1.67 7.69 5.04
CA ARG A 148 -1.80 7.87 3.61
C ARG A 148 -3.27 8.14 3.31
N PHE A 149 -3.56 9.27 2.68
CA PHE A 149 -4.89 9.50 2.11
C PHE A 149 -4.99 8.61 0.87
N PHE A 150 -5.83 7.60 0.98
CA PHE A 150 -6.11 6.69 -0.10
C PHE A 150 -7.27 7.23 -0.94
N ASN A 151 -7.23 6.97 -2.25
CA ASN A 151 -8.40 7.14 -3.09
C ASN A 151 -9.47 6.14 -2.59
N PRO A 152 -10.79 6.43 -2.69
CA PRO A 152 -11.85 5.61 -2.08
C PRO A 152 -11.83 4.11 -2.43
N SER A 153 -11.08 3.71 -3.46
CA SER A 153 -10.98 2.34 -3.99
C SER A 153 -9.75 1.54 -3.55
N SER A 154 -8.79 2.11 -2.80
CA SER A 154 -7.57 1.37 -2.42
C SER A 154 -7.69 0.73 -1.03
N PHE A 155 -7.66 -0.61 -1.02
CA PHE A 155 -7.85 -1.50 0.12
C PHE A 155 -6.64 -1.66 1.06
N ARG A 156 -5.61 -0.81 0.95
CA ARG A 156 -4.48 -0.85 1.89
C ARG A 156 -4.64 0.30 2.87
N HIS A 157 -4.64 0.00 4.16
CA HIS A 157 -4.61 1.01 5.23
C HIS A 157 -3.22 1.10 5.85
N ASP A 158 -2.17 0.87 5.06
CA ASP A 158 -0.80 0.91 5.55
C ASP A 158 -0.34 2.36 5.74
N VAL A 159 0.23 2.63 6.92
CA VAL A 159 0.94 3.88 7.21
C VAL A 159 2.11 4.00 6.25
N GLN A 160 2.23 5.16 5.58
CA GLN A 160 3.39 5.46 4.78
C GLN A 160 4.54 5.80 5.73
N ILE A 161 5.53 4.91 5.80
CA ILE A 161 6.72 5.09 6.64
C ILE A 161 7.85 5.64 5.77
N SER A 162 8.40 6.77 6.20
CA SER A 162 9.61 7.36 5.63
C SER A 162 10.65 7.56 6.74
N ALA A 163 11.91 7.31 6.41
CA ALA A 163 13.04 7.61 7.29
C ALA A 163 13.93 8.70 6.69
N SER A 164 14.55 9.52 7.53
CA SER A 164 15.57 10.49 7.16
C SER A 164 16.87 10.11 7.84
N LEU A 165 17.93 9.87 7.07
CA LEU A 165 19.25 9.49 7.56
C LEU A 165 19.95 10.66 8.23
N LYS A 166 20.41 10.45 9.47
CA LYS A 166 21.30 11.36 10.20
C LYS A 166 22.74 10.91 10.06
N GLU A 167 23.01 9.66 10.41
CA GLU A 167 24.37 9.12 10.47
C GLU A 167 24.42 7.64 10.10
N VAL A 168 25.57 7.19 9.60
CA VAL A 168 25.83 5.79 9.25
C VAL A 168 26.92 5.27 10.18
N TYR A 169 26.57 4.35 11.07
CA TYR A 169 27.53 3.74 12.00
C TYR A 169 28.35 2.64 11.35
N SER A 170 27.71 1.84 10.50
CA SER A 170 28.41 0.78 9.78
C SER A 170 27.77 0.56 8.42
N LEU A 171 28.61 0.30 7.42
CA LEU A 171 28.17 -0.05 6.08
C LEU A 171 29.06 -1.19 5.57
N LYS A 172 28.44 -2.36 5.38
CA LYS A 172 29.06 -3.55 4.80
C LYS A 172 28.37 -3.84 3.48
N VAL A 173 29.14 -3.77 2.40
CA VAL A 173 28.63 -4.11 1.07
C VAL A 173 28.86 -5.59 0.82
N LYS A 174 27.78 -6.34 0.67
CA LYS A 174 27.86 -7.76 0.31
C LYS A 174 27.83 -7.87 -1.21
N LYS A 175 28.92 -8.36 -1.81
CA LYS A 175 29.10 -8.46 -3.27
C LYS A 175 28.41 -9.71 -3.83
N ASP A 176 27.10 -9.74 -3.72
CA ASP A 176 26.26 -10.84 -4.20
C ASP A 176 25.93 -10.66 -5.69
N ILE A 177 25.36 -11.69 -6.36
CA ILE A 177 24.84 -11.57 -7.73
C ILE A 177 23.93 -10.35 -7.90
N MET A 178 23.09 -10.08 -6.90
CA MET A 178 22.22 -8.90 -6.90
C MET A 178 23.01 -7.59 -6.95
N TRP A 179 24.13 -7.49 -6.22
CA TRP A 179 25.00 -6.32 -6.25
C TRP A 179 25.57 -6.09 -7.66
N TYR A 180 26.00 -7.15 -8.36
CA TYR A 180 26.49 -7.04 -9.74
C TYR A 180 25.40 -6.60 -10.72
N VAL A 181 24.19 -7.15 -10.60
CA VAL A 181 23.05 -6.74 -11.43
C VAL A 181 22.74 -5.25 -11.23
N GLN A 182 22.73 -4.80 -9.97
CA GLN A 182 22.52 -3.39 -9.66
C GLN A 182 23.68 -2.53 -10.18
N ARG A 183 24.93 -2.95 -10.01
CA ARG A 183 26.07 -2.19 -10.52
C ARG A 183 26.00 -2.02 -12.04
N SER A 184 25.61 -3.07 -12.76
CA SER A 184 25.43 -3.03 -14.22
C SER A 184 24.27 -2.13 -14.63
N ARG A 185 23.11 -2.21 -13.96
CA ARG A 185 21.99 -1.28 -14.19
C ARG A 185 22.42 0.18 -13.98
N ALA A 186 23.22 0.46 -12.95
CA ALA A 186 23.67 1.83 -12.64
C ALA A 186 24.64 2.34 -13.70
N ALA A 187 25.53 1.47 -14.19
CA ALA A 187 26.43 1.78 -15.29
C ALA A 187 25.66 2.10 -16.58
N LEU A 188 24.63 1.31 -16.92
CA LEU A 188 23.76 1.56 -18.08
C LEU A 188 23.01 2.89 -17.96
N ILE A 189 22.42 3.17 -16.81
CA ILE A 189 21.73 4.45 -16.56
C ILE A 189 22.70 5.62 -16.72
N SER A 190 23.92 5.49 -16.17
CA SER A 190 24.95 6.52 -16.28
C SER A 190 25.41 6.73 -17.72
N PHE A 191 25.55 5.64 -18.48
CA PHE A 191 25.84 5.69 -19.92
C PHE A 191 24.73 6.42 -20.67
N PHE A 192 23.45 6.09 -20.43
CA PHE A 192 22.34 6.76 -21.09
C PHE A 192 22.30 8.27 -20.80
N ARG A 193 22.53 8.66 -19.53
CA ARG A 193 22.56 10.07 -19.13
C ARG A 193 23.72 10.84 -19.73
N LYS A 194 24.81 10.17 -20.09
CA LYS A 194 25.99 10.79 -20.70
C LYS A 194 25.82 10.98 -22.20
N GLU A 195 25.26 9.99 -22.89
CA GLU A 195 25.21 9.96 -24.35
C GLU A 195 23.92 10.55 -24.94
N PHE A 196 22.82 10.59 -24.17
CA PHE A 196 21.51 11.03 -24.67
C PHE A 196 20.99 12.25 -23.91
N SER A 197 20.05 12.97 -24.55
CA SER A 197 19.30 14.05 -23.89
C SER A 197 18.49 13.51 -22.71
N GLN A 198 18.17 14.38 -21.74
CA GLN A 198 17.51 14.00 -20.49
C GLN A 198 16.23 13.18 -20.70
N ASP A 199 15.39 13.59 -21.66
CA ASP A 199 14.14 12.89 -21.99
C ASP A 199 14.40 11.49 -22.56
N VAL A 200 15.31 11.38 -23.54
CA VAL A 200 15.67 10.09 -24.16
C VAL A 200 16.35 9.16 -23.15
N ALA A 201 17.26 9.69 -22.32
CA ALA A 201 17.91 8.96 -21.25
C ALA A 201 16.90 8.48 -20.20
N GLY A 202 15.92 9.31 -19.84
CA GLY A 202 14.83 8.96 -18.93
C GLY A 202 13.94 7.84 -19.50
N PHE A 203 13.62 7.91 -20.79
CA PHE A 203 12.85 6.88 -21.48
C PHE A 203 13.61 5.54 -21.58
N LEU A 204 14.88 5.57 -22.00
CA LEU A 204 15.73 4.38 -22.08
C LEU A 204 15.96 3.76 -20.70
N GLY A 205 16.23 4.59 -19.69
CA GLY A 205 16.32 4.16 -18.29
C GLY A 205 15.05 3.44 -17.86
N ALA A 206 13.88 4.00 -18.16
CA ALA A 206 12.61 3.42 -17.81
C ALA A 206 12.36 2.09 -18.52
N ILE A 207 12.63 1.96 -19.82
CA ILE A 207 12.35 0.73 -20.59
C ILE A 207 13.36 -0.38 -20.33
N VAL A 208 14.65 -0.05 -20.29
CA VAL A 208 15.73 -1.05 -20.21
C VAL A 208 15.99 -1.49 -18.77
N THR A 209 15.91 -0.56 -17.82
CA THR A 209 16.30 -0.81 -16.42
C THR A 209 15.16 -0.66 -15.42
N GLY A 210 13.98 -0.19 -15.84
CA GLY A 210 12.88 0.15 -14.95
C GLY A 210 13.04 1.44 -14.16
N ASP A 211 14.15 2.17 -14.31
CA ASP A 211 14.37 3.44 -13.63
C ASP A 211 13.53 4.57 -14.26
N ARG A 212 12.46 4.96 -13.57
CA ARG A 212 11.56 6.05 -14.00
C ARG A 212 11.97 7.42 -13.45
N SER A 213 13.09 7.53 -12.72
CA SER A 213 13.52 8.78 -12.07
C SER A 213 13.82 9.89 -13.09
N GLY A 214 14.23 9.53 -14.30
CA GLY A 214 14.51 10.47 -15.39
C GLY A 214 13.28 10.87 -16.24
N VAL A 215 12.12 10.24 -16.06
CA VAL A 215 10.93 10.51 -16.89
C VAL A 215 10.22 11.77 -16.40
N SER A 216 10.30 12.84 -17.22
CA SER A 216 9.69 14.15 -16.96
C SER A 216 8.15 14.10 -16.92
N ALA A 217 7.53 15.08 -16.26
CA ALA A 217 6.08 15.19 -16.18
C ALA A 217 5.45 15.42 -17.57
N ASP A 218 6.11 16.22 -18.40
CA ASP A 218 5.69 16.49 -19.78
C ASP A 218 5.77 15.24 -20.64
N MET A 219 6.83 14.43 -20.51
CA MET A 219 6.89 13.13 -21.16
C MET A 219 5.73 12.24 -20.72
N ARG A 220 5.45 12.11 -19.41
CA ARG A 220 4.31 11.31 -18.95
C ARG A 220 2.99 11.79 -19.55
N LYS A 221 2.80 13.10 -19.65
CA LYS A 221 1.60 13.71 -20.23
C LYS A 221 1.49 13.37 -21.72
N SER A 222 2.58 13.50 -22.48
CA SER A 222 2.62 13.15 -23.91
C SER A 222 2.32 11.66 -24.14
N PHE A 223 2.93 10.77 -23.35
CA PHE A 223 2.63 9.33 -23.41
C PHE A 223 1.17 9.02 -23.05
N ALA A 224 0.60 9.71 -22.05
CA ALA A 224 -0.81 9.56 -21.69
C ALA A 224 -1.75 10.03 -22.81
N SER A 225 -1.50 11.20 -23.41
CA SER A 225 -2.31 11.71 -24.52
C SER A 225 -2.26 10.83 -25.76
N SER A 226 -1.17 10.08 -25.96
CA SER A 226 -1.00 9.16 -27.09
C SER A 226 -1.44 7.72 -26.78
N GLY A 227 -2.03 7.45 -25.60
CA GLY A 227 -2.44 6.10 -25.19
C GLY A 227 -1.29 5.15 -24.82
N LEU A 228 -0.05 5.64 -24.76
CA LEU A 228 1.17 4.87 -24.49
C LEU A 228 1.60 4.88 -23.02
N ALA A 229 0.81 5.48 -22.12
CA ALA A 229 1.12 5.51 -20.68
C ALA A 229 1.35 4.11 -20.08
N HIS A 230 0.71 3.08 -20.65
CA HIS A 230 0.89 1.70 -20.20
C HIS A 230 2.31 1.17 -20.46
N LEU A 231 3.02 1.63 -21.50
CA LEU A 231 4.42 1.25 -21.74
C LEU A 231 5.31 1.68 -20.58
N LEU A 232 5.08 2.89 -20.06
CA LEU A 232 5.75 3.38 -18.86
C LEU A 232 5.31 2.63 -17.60
N ALA A 233 4.15 1.98 -17.58
CA ALA A 233 3.67 1.20 -16.43
C ALA A 233 4.19 -0.25 -16.44
N VAL A 234 4.34 -0.85 -17.61
CA VAL A 234 4.88 -2.21 -17.84
C VAL A 234 6.40 -2.24 -17.72
N SER A 235 7.08 -1.14 -18.07
CA SER A 235 8.54 -1.07 -18.08
C SER A 235 9.24 -1.16 -16.71
N GLY A 236 8.49 -1.24 -15.61
CA GLY A 236 9.06 -1.31 -14.26
C GLY A 236 9.45 -2.73 -13.85
N VAL A 237 10.04 -3.50 -14.77
CA VAL A 237 10.17 -4.96 -14.77
C VAL A 237 10.31 -5.61 -13.38
N HIS A 238 9.50 -6.66 -13.22
CA HIS A 238 9.59 -7.77 -12.28
C HIS A 238 11.01 -8.26 -11.97
#